data_AF-A0A1T4W8C5-F1
#
_entry.id   AF-A0A1T4W8C5-F1
#
_cell.length_a   1.000
_cell.length_b   1.000
_cell.length_c   1.000
_cell.angle_alpha   90.00
_cell.angle_beta   90.00
_cell.angle_gamma   90.00
#
_symmetry.space_group_name_H-M   'P 1'
#
loop_
_entity.id
_entity.type
_entity.pdbx_description
1 polymer ?
#
loop_
_entity_poly.entity_id
_entity_poly.type
_entity_poly.pdbx_seq_one_letter_code
_entity_poly.pdbx_strand_id
1 'polypeptide(L)' 'MILNAQQLKALRQRNDEELRKGQYAKHGYPAHTIRDLLQTVEAVKKEKKKWQRLASARGKTLEEILSLIEKQNSGSM' A
#
# COMPACT_ATOMS: atom_id res chain seq x y z
N MET A 1 -10.32 -12.70 5.58
CA MET A 1 -8.99 -13.32 5.36
C MET A 1 -8.17 -12.40 4.46
N ILE A 2 -7.08 -11.82 4.96
CA ILE A 2 -6.21 -10.93 4.15
C ILE A 2 -5.07 -11.78 3.59
N LEU A 3 -4.85 -11.74 2.28
CA LEU A 3 -3.75 -12.47 1.63
C LEU A 3 -2.40 -11.87 2.04
N ASN A 4 -1.47 -12.72 2.46
CA ASN A 4 -0.10 -12.32 2.77
C ASN A 4 0.74 -12.14 1.49
N ALA A 5 1.96 -11.62 1.64
CA ALA A 5 2.83 -11.31 0.49
C ALA A 5 3.21 -12.55 -0.34
N GLN A 6 3.41 -13.70 0.31
CA GLN A 6 3.74 -14.95 -0.39
C GLN A 6 2.54 -15.47 -1.19
N GLN A 7 1.33 -15.40 -0.62
CA GLN A 7 0.09 -15.77 -1.30
C GLN A 7 -0.17 -14.88 -2.53
N LEU A 8 0.05 -13.57 -2.42
CA LEU A 8 -0.07 -12.65 -3.56
C LEU A 8 0.98 -12.94 -4.65
N LYS A 9 2.21 -13.31 -4.26
CA LYS A 9 3.26 -13.71 -5.21
C LYS A 9 2.90 -14.99 -5.95
N ALA A 10 2.43 -16.01 -5.23
CA ALA A 10 1.98 -17.27 -5.83
C ALA A 10 0.81 -17.04 -6.81
N LEU A 11 -0.16 -16.19 -6.45
CA LEU A 11 -1.26 -15.81 -7.34
C LEU A 11 -0.78 -15.10 -8.60
N ARG A 12 0.19 -14.18 -8.47
CA ARG A 12 0.78 -13.51 -9.63
C ARG A 12 1.47 -14.49 -10.56
N GLN A 13 2.31 -15.37 -10.02
CA GLN A 13 3.03 -16.38 -10.81
C GLN A 13 2.07 -17.29 -11.58
N ARG A 14 1.04 -17.81 -10.90
CA ARG A 14 0.01 -18.63 -11.53
C ARG A 14 -0.78 -17.85 -12.59
N ASN A 15 -1.11 -16.60 -12.34
CA ASN A 15 -1.80 -15.75 -13.32
C ASN A 15 -0.93 -15.53 -14.57
N ASP A 16 0.35 -15.23 -14.39
CA ASP A 16 1.29 -15.04 -15.51
C ASP A 16 1.40 -16.32 -16.37
N GLU A 17 1.34 -17.51 -15.75
CA GLU A 17 1.27 -18.80 -16.47
C GLU A 17 -0.02 -18.97 -17.26
N GLU A 18 -1.18 -18.58 -16.70
CA GLU A 18 -2.47 -18.65 -17.41
C GLU A 18 -2.54 -17.64 -18.57
N LEU A 19 -1.99 -16.44 -18.41
CA LEU A 19 -1.87 -15.45 -19.49
C LEU A 19 -1.04 -15.98 -20.66
N ARG A 20 0.02 -16.76 -20.39
CA ARG A 20 0.85 -17.38 -21.43
C ARG A 20 0.14 -18.49 -22.20
N LYS A 21 -0.83 -19.17 -21.58
CA LYS A 21 -1.59 -20.25 -22.23
C LYS A 21 -2.61 -19.75 -23.24
N GLY A 22 -3.01 -18.47 -23.17
CA GLY A 22 -3.94 -17.86 -24.12
C GLY A 22 -5.24 -18.66 -24.24
N GLN A 23 -5.52 -19.18 -25.44
CA GLN A 23 -6.69 -20.00 -25.74
C GLN A 23 -6.76 -21.35 -24.99
N TYR A 24 -5.63 -21.83 -24.44
CA TYR A 24 -5.56 -23.04 -23.62
C TYR A 24 -5.62 -22.76 -22.11
N ALA A 25 -5.97 -21.53 -21.71
CA ALA A 25 -6.13 -21.17 -20.30
C ALA A 25 -7.28 -21.99 -19.66
N LYS A 26 -7.09 -22.37 -18.40
CA LYS A 26 -8.09 -23.16 -17.66
C LYS A 26 -9.39 -22.35 -17.47
N HIS A 27 -10.52 -23.06 -17.43
CA HIS A 27 -11.81 -22.46 -17.07
C HIS A 27 -11.76 -21.85 -15.65
N GLY A 28 -12.24 -20.61 -15.51
CA GLY A 28 -12.20 -19.84 -14.29
C GLY A 28 -12.29 -18.33 -14.56
N TYR A 29 -11.95 -17.52 -13.55
CA TYR A 29 -11.89 -16.07 -13.72
C TYR A 29 -10.83 -15.68 -14.77
N PRO A 30 -11.12 -14.70 -15.66
CA PRO A 30 -10.17 -14.28 -16.68
C PRO A 30 -8.86 -13.79 -16.05
N ALA A 31 -7.73 -14.27 -16.60
CA ALA A 31 -6.40 -13.96 -16.10
C ALA A 31 -6.12 -12.43 -16.09
N HIS A 32 -6.65 -11.72 -17.09
CA HIS A 32 -6.63 -10.25 -17.13
C HIS A 32 -7.33 -9.61 -15.92
N THR A 33 -8.54 -10.07 -15.56
CA THR A 33 -9.25 -9.57 -14.37
C THR A 33 -8.45 -9.79 -13.09
N ILE A 34 -7.88 -10.99 -12.92
CA ILE A 34 -7.04 -11.28 -11.75
C ILE A 34 -5.81 -10.35 -11.74
N ARG A 35 -5.25 -10.02 -12.90
CA ARG A 35 -4.10 -9.11 -13.02
C ARG A 35 -4.47 -7.70 -12.58
N ASP A 36 -5.64 -7.20 -13.01
CA ASP A 36 -6.13 -5.87 -12.64
C ASP A 36 -6.43 -5.78 -11.14
N LEU A 37 -6.99 -6.84 -10.55
CA LEU A 37 -7.16 -6.94 -9.10
C LEU A 37 -5.83 -6.92 -8.35
N LEU A 38 -4.83 -7.69 -8.81
CA LEU A 38 -3.49 -7.68 -8.21
C LEU A 38 -2.82 -6.30 -8.32
N GLN A 39 -3.01 -5.58 -9.43
CA GLN A 39 -2.53 -4.21 -9.59
C GLN A 39 -3.24 -3.24 -8.63
N THR A 40 -4.56 -3.38 -8.48
CA THR A 40 -5.35 -2.57 -7.54
C THR A 40 -4.87 -2.77 -6.10
N VAL A 41 -4.62 -4.01 -5.68
CA VAL A 41 -4.07 -4.32 -4.35
C VAL A 41 -2.73 -3.61 -4.12
N GLU A 42 -1.83 -3.63 -5.11
CA GLU A 42 -0.54 -2.95 -5.01
C GLU A 42 -0.66 -1.42 -4.99
N ALA A 43 -1.60 -0.85 -5.76
CA ALA A 43 -1.89 0.58 -5.72
C ALA A 43 -2.39 1.03 -4.34
N VAL A 44 -3.35 0.28 -3.77
CA VAL A 44 -3.90 0.55 -2.43
C VAL A 44 -2.82 0.44 -1.34
N LYS A 45 -1.91 -0.54 -1.43
CA LYS A 45 -0.78 -0.65 -0.50
C LYS A 45 0.16 0.56 -0.56
N LYS A 46 0.48 1.03 -1.77
CA LYS A 46 1.33 2.21 -1.97
C LYS A 46 0.67 3.46 -1.38
N GLU A 47 -0.63 3.61 -1.63
CA GLU A 47 -1.40 4.72 -1.10
C GLU A 47 -1.46 4.70 0.43
N LYS A 48 -1.77 3.55 1.03
CA LYS A 48 -1.72 3.37 2.50
C LYS A 48 -0.36 3.80 3.07
N LYS A 49 0.74 3.39 2.44
CA LYS A 49 2.10 3.77 2.87
C LYS A 49 2.35 5.28 2.76
N LYS A 50 1.81 5.94 1.71
CA LYS A 50 1.88 7.40 1.57
C LYS A 50 1.13 8.09 2.72
N TRP A 51 -0.10 7.65 3.01
CA TRP A 51 -0.90 8.21 4.10
C TRP A 51 -0.24 8.03 5.47
N GLN A 52 0.35 6.86 5.74
CA GLN A 52 1.10 6.62 6.98
C GLN A 52 2.30 7.57 7.13
N ARG A 53 3.08 7.78 6.05
CA ARG A 53 4.19 8.73 6.05
C ARG A 53 3.72 10.15 6.29
N LEU A 54 2.63 10.56 5.64
CA LEU A 54 2.06 11.89 5.79
C LEU A 54 1.59 12.13 7.24
N ALA A 55 0.90 11.16 7.84
CA ALA A 55 0.46 11.24 9.22
C ALA A 55 1.66 11.38 10.19
N SER A 56 2.70 10.57 10.00
CA SER A 56 3.93 10.66 10.81
C SER A 56 4.64 12.00 10.65
N ALA A 57 4.75 12.52 9.42
CA ALA A 57 5.35 13.83 9.16
C ALA A 57 4.56 14.94 9.85
N ARG A 58 3.22 14.93 9.74
CA ARG A 58 2.35 15.90 10.40
C ARG A 58 2.49 15.84 11.93
N GLY A 59 2.58 14.65 12.51
CA GLY A 59 2.81 14.47 13.95
C GLY A 59 4.10 15.15 14.40
N LYS A 60 5.22 14.90 13.71
CA LYS A 60 6.51 15.55 14.01
C LYS A 60 6.45 17.06 13.91
N THR A 61 5.84 17.60 12.85
CA THR A 61 5.70 19.05 12.70
C THR A 61 4.87 19.67 13.82
N LEU A 62 3.80 19.00 14.28
CA LEU A 62 3.01 19.47 15.42
C LEU A 62 3.81 19.44 16.72
N GLU A 63 4.59 18.38 16.97
CA GLU A 63 5.49 18.29 18.12
C GLU A 63 6.55 19.42 18.11
N GLU A 64 7.14 19.71 16.95
CA GLU A 64 8.09 20.81 16.78
C GLU A 64 7.44 22.16 17.10
N ILE A 65 6.24 22.43 16.58
CA ILE A 65 5.49 23.66 16.86
C ILE A 65 5.20 23.79 18.36
N LEU A 66 4.72 22.72 19.00
CA LEU A 66 4.45 22.71 20.44
C LEU A 66 5.72 23.03 21.25
N SER A 67 6.85 22.41 20.89
CA SER A 67 8.13 22.66 21.55
C SER A 67 8.62 24.11 21.42
N LEU A 68 8.34 24.76 20.27
CA LEU A 68 8.68 26.17 20.05
C LEU A 68 7.81 27.09 20.89
N ILE A 69 6.51 26.80 20.98
CA ILE A 69 5.56 27.55 21.82
C ILE A 69 5.94 27.43 23.30
N GLU A 70 6.27 26.23 23.77
CA GLU A 70 6.72 26.00 25.16
C GLU A 70 8.02 26.76 25.47
N LYS A 71 8.98 26.77 24.54
CA LYS A 71 10.21 27.57 24.68
C LYS A 71 9.94 29.08 24.73
N GLN A 72 9.02 29.57 23.90
CA GLN A 72 8.66 30.99 23.90
C GLN A 72 7.97 31.41 25.21
N ASN A 73 7.08 30.57 25.73
CA ASN A 73 6.37 30.83 26.98
C ASN A 73 7.27 30.74 28.21
N SER A 74 8.24 29.83 28.23
CA SER A 74 9.22 29.70 29.32
C SER A 74 10.31 30.78 29.31
N GLY A 75 10.54 31.45 28.18
CA GLY A 75 11.42 32.62 28.09
C GLY A 75 10.74 33.97 28.33
N SER A 76 9.42 34.00 28.53
CA SER A 76 8.65 35.23 28.84
C SER A 76 8.26 35.36 30.33
N MET A 77 8.76 34.45 31.18
CA MET A 77 8.80 34.58 32.65
C MET A 77 10.23 34.86 33.10
#